data_AF-A0A7C0U2Q1-F1
#
_entry.id   AF-A0A7C0U2Q1-F1
#
_cell.length_a   1.000
_cell.length_b   1.000
_cell.length_c   1.000
_cell.angle_alpha   90.00
_cell.angle_beta   90.00
_cell.angle_gamma   90.00
#
_symmetry.space_group_name_H-M   'P 1'
#
loop_
_entity.id
_entity.type
_entity.pdbx_description
1 polymer ?
#
loop_
_entity_poly.entity_id
_entity_poly.type
_entity_poly.pdbx_seq_one_letter_code
_entity_poly.pdbx_strand_id
1 'polypeptide(L)'
;MLKFLHLLPDGFSCVSTMTLAFLMNGFNVLFIPCEYRPRIGNSKFHPIKDTYNYILTVIRMVMYFDPLRIFMPISIVIGILGFLKGIFDFFLTGTLQESDIVLILFSINLAAIGVLGDMLARQEKAKILKRDE
;
A
#
# COMPACT_ATOMS: atom_id res chain seq x y z
N MET A 1 -4.28 -17.44 -13.87
CA MET A 1 -3.18 -16.59 -14.41
C MET A 1 -3.72 -15.41 -15.21
N LEU A 2 -4.51 -15.63 -16.27
CA LEU A 2 -5.07 -14.56 -17.12
C LEU A 2 -5.87 -13.47 -16.37
N LYS A 3 -6.54 -13.82 -15.26
CA LYS A 3 -7.34 -12.89 -14.45
C LYS A 3 -6.54 -11.67 -13.96
N PHE A 4 -5.25 -11.80 -13.66
CA PHE A 4 -4.43 -10.73 -13.07
C PHE A 4 -3.50 -10.04 -14.07
N LEU A 5 -3.64 -10.35 -15.37
CA LEU A 5 -2.75 -9.82 -16.41
C LEU A 5 -2.81 -8.29 -16.48
N HIS A 6 -3.99 -7.71 -16.21
CA HIS A 6 -4.20 -6.26 -16.20
C HIS A 6 -3.55 -5.53 -15.01
N LEU A 7 -3.07 -6.26 -14.00
CA LEU A 7 -2.37 -5.68 -12.84
C LEU A 7 -0.85 -5.64 -13.02
N LEU A 8 -0.34 -6.22 -14.11
CA LEU A 8 1.09 -6.29 -14.38
C LEU A 8 1.64 -4.91 -14.76
N PRO A 9 2.81 -4.50 -14.25
CA PRO A 9 3.43 -3.26 -14.65
C PRO A 9 4.02 -3.38 -16.07
N ASP A 10 4.10 -2.24 -16.76
CA ASP A 10 4.85 -2.12 -18.00
C ASP A 10 6.35 -2.16 -17.69
N GLY A 11 6.96 -3.34 -17.78
CA GLY A 11 8.41 -3.54 -17.65
C GLY A 11 8.83 -4.55 -16.57
N PHE A 12 9.77 -4.15 -15.70
CA PHE A 12 10.33 -5.01 -14.67
C PHE A 12 9.32 -5.27 -13.54
N SER A 13 9.46 -6.42 -12.86
CA SER A 13 8.67 -6.84 -11.68
C SER A 13 7.36 -7.59 -11.93
N CYS A 14 7.07 -8.00 -13.18
CA CYS A 14 5.93 -8.87 -13.51
C CYS A 14 5.77 -10.07 -12.54
N VAL A 15 6.87 -10.79 -12.26
CA VAL A 15 6.85 -11.97 -11.38
C VAL A 15 6.46 -11.59 -9.95
N SER A 16 7.07 -10.56 -9.37
CA SER A 16 6.76 -10.13 -7.99
C SER A 16 5.34 -9.63 -7.86
N THR A 17 4.86 -8.87 -8.85
CA THR A 17 3.48 -8.40 -8.94
C THR A 17 2.51 -9.59 -8.98
N MET A 18 2.84 -10.62 -9.76
CA MET A 18 2.02 -11.83 -9.85
C MET A 18 1.98 -12.61 -8.53
N THR A 19 3.13 -12.79 -7.89
CA THR A 19 3.22 -13.43 -6.57
C THR A 19 2.36 -12.68 -5.55
N LEU A 20 2.45 -11.35 -5.54
CA LEU A 20 1.65 -10.52 -4.64
C LEU A 20 0.15 -10.65 -4.91
N ALA A 21 -0.26 -10.64 -6.20
CA ALA A 21 -1.65 -10.86 -6.57
C ALA A 21 -2.16 -12.22 -6.07
N PHE A 22 -1.36 -13.28 -6.17
CA PHE A 22 -1.75 -14.62 -5.74
C PHE A 22 -1.89 -14.70 -4.22
N LEU A 23 -0.92 -14.16 -3.48
CA LEU A 23 -0.95 -14.12 -2.02
C LEU A 23 -2.15 -13.30 -1.50
N MET A 24 -2.41 -12.13 -2.08
CA MET A 24 -3.51 -11.24 -1.66
C MET A 24 -4.90 -11.79 -1.96
N ASN A 25 -5.01 -12.73 -2.91
CA ASN A 25 -6.27 -13.42 -3.22
C ASN A 25 -6.39 -14.80 -2.55
N GLY A 26 -5.46 -15.15 -1.65
CA GLY A 26 -5.52 -16.41 -0.89
C GLY A 26 -5.19 -17.66 -1.71
N PHE A 27 -4.55 -17.52 -2.87
CA PHE A 27 -4.06 -18.68 -3.61
C PHE A 27 -2.89 -19.34 -2.87
N ASN A 28 -2.82 -20.66 -2.96
CA ASN A 28 -1.70 -21.40 -2.39
C ASN A 28 -0.43 -21.19 -3.23
N VAL A 29 0.64 -20.72 -2.61
CA VAL A 29 1.92 -20.44 -3.26
C VAL A 29 2.98 -21.34 -2.64
N LEU A 30 3.53 -22.25 -3.44
CA LEU A 30 4.65 -23.12 -3.04
C LEU A 30 5.98 -22.48 -3.44
N PHE A 31 6.90 -22.37 -2.49
CA PHE A 31 8.27 -21.93 -2.74
C PHE A 31 9.17 -23.15 -2.91
N ILE A 32 9.84 -23.26 -4.05
CA ILE A 32 10.75 -24.36 -4.38
C ILE A 32 12.18 -23.83 -4.37
N PRO A 33 13.13 -24.47 -3.67
CA PRO A 33 14.52 -24.04 -3.68
C PRO A 33 15.09 -24.12 -5.10
N CYS A 34 15.83 -23.10 -5.51
CA CYS A 34 16.48 -23.01 -6.81
C CYS A 34 17.92 -22.52 -6.64
N GLU A 35 18.86 -23.19 -7.30
CA GLU A 35 20.28 -22.80 -7.27
C GLU A 35 20.52 -21.56 -8.14
N TYR A 36 21.07 -20.50 -7.53
CA TYR A 36 21.41 -19.29 -8.24
C TYR A 36 22.76 -19.43 -8.94
N ARG A 37 22.79 -19.23 -10.26
CA ARG A 37 24.01 -19.32 -11.08
C ARG A 37 24.59 -17.93 -11.36
N PRO A 38 25.93 -17.81 -11.52
CA PRO A 38 26.54 -16.54 -11.87
C PRO A 38 25.98 -16.03 -13.21
N ARG A 39 25.70 -14.73 -13.26
CA ARG A 39 25.19 -14.07 -14.45
C ARG A 39 26.27 -14.01 -15.52
N ILE A 40 25.89 -14.27 -16.76
CA ILE A 40 26.72 -13.97 -17.93
C ILE A 40 26.33 -12.57 -18.45
N GLY A 41 27.29 -11.66 -18.49
CA GLY A 41 27.11 -10.28 -19.00
C GLY A 41 26.63 -9.26 -17.96
N ASN A 42 26.35 -8.04 -18.42
CA ASN A 42 25.98 -6.91 -17.57
C ASN A 42 24.48 -6.90 -17.23
N SER A 43 24.16 -6.35 -16.06
CA SER A 43 22.77 -6.16 -15.65
C SER A 43 22.12 -5.02 -16.42
N LYS A 44 20.87 -5.23 -16.86
CA LYS A 44 20.00 -4.17 -17.40
C LYS A 44 19.25 -3.41 -16.30
N PHE A 45 19.49 -3.77 -15.04
CA PHE A 45 18.83 -3.19 -13.87
C PHE A 45 19.51 -1.88 -13.47
N HIS A 46 18.71 -0.83 -13.34
CA HIS A 46 19.11 0.50 -12.89
C HIS A 46 18.69 0.68 -11.43
N PRO A 47 19.61 0.58 -10.45
CA PRO A 47 19.26 0.43 -9.04
C PRO A 47 18.33 1.49 -8.48
N ILE A 48 18.44 2.75 -8.91
CA ILE A 48 17.60 3.84 -8.39
C ILE A 48 16.24 3.85 -9.10
N LYS A 49 16.25 3.91 -10.43
CA LYS A 49 15.03 4.05 -11.25
C LYS A 49 14.13 2.82 -11.14
N ASP A 50 14.70 1.63 -11.25
CA ASP A 50 13.92 0.40 -11.28
C ASP A 50 13.40 0.05 -9.89
N THR A 51 14.16 0.35 -8.82
CA THR A 51 13.68 0.18 -7.44
C THR A 51 12.53 1.14 -7.13
N TYR A 52 12.61 2.41 -7.56
CA TYR A 52 11.52 3.37 -7.38
C TYR A 52 10.24 2.90 -8.08
N ASN A 53 10.33 2.48 -9.35
CA ASN A 53 9.20 1.92 -10.09
C ASN A 53 8.63 0.66 -9.43
N TYR A 54 9.51 -0.19 -8.88
CA TYR A 54 9.10 -1.37 -8.13
C TYR A 54 8.31 -1.01 -6.87
N ILE A 55 8.81 -0.06 -6.06
CA ILE A 55 8.14 0.41 -4.85
C ILE A 55 6.75 0.98 -5.20
N LEU A 56 6.66 1.82 -6.23
CA LEU A 56 5.38 2.34 -6.69
C LEU A 56 4.41 1.23 -7.11
N THR A 57 4.91 0.19 -7.76
CA THR A 57 4.10 -0.96 -8.18
C THR A 57 3.58 -1.73 -6.95
N VAL A 58 4.43 -1.95 -5.94
CA VAL A 58 4.04 -2.60 -4.69
C VAL A 58 2.98 -1.77 -3.96
N ILE A 59 3.18 -0.46 -3.81
CA ILE A 59 2.21 0.44 -3.18
C ILE A 59 0.88 0.42 -3.96
N ARG A 60 0.92 0.50 -5.30
CA ARG A 60 -0.28 0.41 -6.14
C ARG A 60 -1.04 -0.90 -5.93
N MET A 61 -0.32 -2.02 -5.89
CA MET A 61 -0.92 -3.34 -5.66
C MET A 61 -1.58 -3.45 -4.28
N VAL A 62 -0.90 -2.96 -3.24
CA VAL A 62 -1.46 -2.96 -1.89
C VAL A 62 -2.68 -2.04 -1.81
N MET A 63 -2.63 -0.84 -2.40
CA MET A 63 -3.78 0.06 -2.46
C MET A 63 -4.97 -0.54 -3.21
N TYR A 64 -4.72 -1.34 -4.26
CA TYR A 64 -5.78 -1.99 -5.02
C TYR A 64 -6.48 -3.10 -4.21
N PHE A 65 -5.73 -3.88 -3.44
CA PHE A 65 -6.29 -5.05 -2.74
C PHE A 65 -6.67 -4.82 -1.28
N ASP A 66 -5.97 -3.93 -0.56
CA ASP A 66 -6.15 -3.67 0.87
C ASP A 66 -5.60 -2.26 1.21
N PRO A 67 -6.29 -1.19 0.78
CA PRO A 67 -5.83 0.19 0.98
C PRO A 67 -5.74 0.57 2.47
N LEU A 68 -6.52 -0.08 3.32
CA LEU A 68 -6.54 0.16 4.76
C LEU A 68 -5.15 -0.06 5.38
N ARG A 69 -4.38 -1.03 4.89
CA ARG A 69 -3.00 -1.29 5.34
C ARG A 69 -2.04 -0.12 5.14
N ILE A 70 -2.33 0.79 4.21
CA ILE A 70 -1.49 1.98 3.95
C ILE A 70 -2.05 3.17 4.72
N PHE A 71 -3.33 3.48 4.54
CA PHE A 71 -3.92 4.69 5.10
C PHE A 71 -4.04 4.67 6.63
N MET A 72 -4.36 3.52 7.24
CA MET A 72 -4.51 3.44 8.70
C MET A 72 -3.23 3.75 9.46
N PRO A 73 -2.08 3.09 9.22
CA PRO A 73 -0.86 3.41 9.97
C PRO A 73 -0.42 4.86 9.76
N ILE A 74 -0.58 5.42 8.56
CA ILE A 74 -0.25 6.83 8.31
C ILE A 74 -1.18 7.75 9.10
N SER A 75 -2.49 7.49 9.09
CA SER A 75 -3.46 8.29 9.87
C SER A 75 -3.17 8.22 11.37
N ILE A 76 -2.87 7.04 11.91
CA ILE A 76 -2.55 6.86 13.32
C ILE A 76 -1.28 7.63 13.70
N VAL A 77 -0.22 7.55 12.88
CA VAL A 77 1.02 8.29 13.13
C VAL A 77 0.76 9.79 13.14
N ILE A 78 0.01 10.31 12.17
CA ILE A 78 -0.33 11.74 12.11
C ILE A 78 -1.21 12.14 13.28
N GLY A 79 -2.19 11.32 13.65
CA GLY A 79 -3.08 11.56 14.79
C GLY A 79 -2.32 11.60 16.13
N ILE A 80 -1.36 10.69 16.32
CA ILE A 80 -0.47 10.71 17.49
C ILE A 80 0.39 11.96 17.49
N LEU A 81 0.97 12.34 16.35
CA LEU A 81 1.78 13.56 16.24
C LEU A 81 0.94 14.81 16.54
N GLY A 82 -0.27 14.91 16.01
CA GLY A 82 -1.20 16.01 16.29
C GLY A 82 -1.62 16.06 17.76
N PHE A 83 -1.86 14.91 18.38
CA PHE A 83 -2.20 14.83 19.80
C PHE A 83 -1.03 15.23 20.71
N LEU A 84 0.18 14.72 20.44
CA LEU A 84 1.39 15.09 21.19
C LEU A 84 1.73 16.57 21.03
N LYS A 85 1.60 17.11 19.81
CA LYS A 85 1.77 18.54 19.55
C LYS A 85 0.75 19.38 20.32
N GLY A 86 -0.53 19.00 20.29
CA GLY A 86 -1.57 19.74 21.00
C GLY A 86 -1.38 19.75 22.51
N ILE A 87 -0.88 18.65 23.10
CA ILE A 87 -0.50 18.62 24.52
C ILE A 87 0.66 19.59 24.78
N PHE A 88 1.71 19.54 23.95
CA PHE A 88 2.87 20.40 24.09
C PHE A 88 2.48 21.89 24.02
N ASP A 89 1.70 22.27 23.02
CA ASP A 89 1.25 23.66 22.84
C ASP A 89 0.29 24.11 23.95
N PHE A 90 -0.56 23.23 24.45
CA PHE A 90 -1.40 23.54 25.62
C PHE A 90 -0.57 23.87 26.86
N PHE A 91 0.54 23.18 27.09
CA PHE A 91 1.45 23.50 28.20
C PHE A 91 2.23 24.80 28.01
N LEU A 92 2.58 25.17 26.77
CA LEU A 92 3.35 26.40 26.50
C LEU A 92 2.47 27.65 26.41
N THR A 93 1.37 27.59 25.67
CA THR A 93 0.52 28.75 25.36
C THR A 93 -0.81 28.77 26.12
N GLY A 94 -1.18 27.68 26.80
CA GLY A 94 -2.45 27.59 27.53
C GLY A 94 -3.68 27.41 26.63
N THR A 95 -3.49 27.37 25.31
CA THR A 95 -4.52 27.20 24.29
C THR A 95 -4.05 26.21 23.23
N LEU A 96 -5.01 25.57 22.53
CA LEU A 96 -4.73 24.76 21.35
C LEU A 96 -4.46 25.66 20.15
N GLN A 97 -3.45 25.33 19.36
CA GLN A 97 -3.17 26.06 18.12
C GLN A 97 -4.03 25.54 16.98
N GLU A 98 -4.30 26.42 16.00
CA GLU A 98 -5.01 26.06 14.77
C GLU A 98 -4.36 24.87 14.05
N SER A 99 -3.02 24.78 14.11
CA SER A 99 -2.28 23.69 13.48
C SER A 99 -2.50 22.32 14.16
N ASP A 100 -2.80 22.27 15.45
CA ASP A 100 -3.15 21.02 16.16
C ASP A 100 -4.48 20.47 15.67
N ILE A 101 -5.46 21.37 15.57
CA ILE A 101 -6.80 21.05 15.09
C ILE A 101 -6.74 20.56 13.65
N VAL A 102 -5.97 21.24 12.78
CA VAL A 102 -5.77 20.84 11.38
C VAL A 102 -5.10 19.46 11.28
N LEU A 103 -4.08 19.16 12.09
CA LEU A 103 -3.41 17.86 12.08
C LEU A 103 -4.34 16.72 12.50
N ILE A 104 -5.10 16.90 13.58
CA ILE A 104 -6.06 15.92 14.07
C ILE A 104 -7.17 15.71 13.04
N LEU A 105 -7.72 16.79 12.48
CA LEU A 105 -8.75 16.73 11.45
C LEU A 105 -8.23 16.01 10.20
N PHE A 106 -6.99 16.30 9.78
CA PHE A 106 -6.36 15.64 8.63
C PHE A 106 -6.18 14.14 8.88
N SER A 107 -5.73 13.74 10.07
CA SER A 107 -5.65 12.33 10.46
C SER A 107 -7.00 11.63 10.34
N ILE A 108 -8.07 12.23 10.86
CA ILE A 108 -9.42 11.66 10.81
C ILE A 108 -9.90 11.53 9.35
N ASN A 109 -9.70 12.57 8.53
CA ASN A 109 -10.06 12.53 7.11
C ASN A 109 -9.28 11.45 6.35
N LEU A 110 -7.98 11.30 6.65
CA LEU A 110 -7.14 10.28 6.03
C LEU A 110 -7.61 8.86 6.40
N ALA A 111 -7.98 8.63 7.66
CA ALA A 111 -8.57 7.38 8.11
C ALA A 111 -9.90 7.10 7.39
N ALA A 112 -10.77 8.11 7.25
CA ALA A 112 -12.03 8.00 6.53
C ALA A 112 -11.82 7.62 5.06
N ILE A 113 -10.86 8.26 4.37
CA ILE A 113 -10.48 7.90 2.99
C ILE A 113 -9.98 6.45 2.92
N GLY A 114 -9.19 6.00 3.88
CA GLY A 114 -8.72 4.62 3.97
C GLY A 114 -9.87 3.61 4.07
N VAL A 115 -10.85 3.89 4.93
CA VAL A 115 -12.05 3.04 5.09
C VAL A 115 -12.90 3.04 3.81
N LEU A 116 -13.12 4.21 3.21
CA LEU A 116 -13.84 4.32 1.94
C LEU A 116 -13.16 3.53 0.82
N GLY A 117 -11.83 3.62 0.72
CA GLY A 117 -11.03 2.83 -0.21
C GLY A 117 -11.21 1.34 0.02
N ASP A 118 -11.22 0.88 1.28
CA ASP A 118 -11.39 -0.54 1.61
C ASP A 118 -12.79 -1.04 1.21
N MET A 119 -13.83 -0.23 1.44
CA MET A 119 -15.18 -0.56 1.00
C MET A 119 -15.26 -0.73 -0.53
N LEU A 120 -14.62 0.16 -1.29
CA LEU A 120 -14.57 0.06 -2.75
C LEU A 120 -13.82 -1.20 -3.21
N ALA A 121 -12.65 -1.48 -2.63
CA ALA A 121 -11.86 -2.66 -2.94
C ALA A 121 -12.64 -3.96 -2.66
N ARG A 122 -13.39 -4.01 -1.54
CA ARG A 122 -14.25 -5.15 -1.21
C ARG A 122 -15.42 -5.33 -2.17
N GLN A 123 -16.04 -4.24 -2.61
CA GLN A 123 -17.11 -4.30 -3.61
C GLN A 123 -16.60 -4.88 -4.93
N GLU A 124 -15.40 -4.51 -5.35
CA GLU A 124 -14.79 -5.03 -6.57
C GLU A 124 -14.47 -6.53 -6.45
N LYS A 125 -13.89 -6.97 -5.32
CA LYS A 125 -13.69 -8.40 -5.04
C LYS A 125 -15.00 -9.19 -5.07
N ALA A 126 -16.07 -8.67 -4.47
CA ALA A 126 -17.38 -9.32 -4.46
C ALA A 126 -17.97 -9.48 -5.88
N LYS A 127 -17.75 -8.51 -6.78
CA LYS A 127 -18.15 -8.61 -8.19
C LYS A 127 -17.37 -9.68 -8.95
N ILE A 128 -16.07 -9.81 -8.68
CA ILE A 128 -15.23 -10.83 -9.32
C ILE A 128 -15.69 -12.24 -8.93
N LEU A 129 -15.98 -12.48 -7.64
CA LEU A 129 -16.45 -13.78 -7.16
C LEU A 129 -17.80 -14.18 -7.79
N LYS A 130 -18.76 -13.26 -7.91
CA LYS A 130 -20.04 -13.52 -8.58
C LYS A 130 -19.94 -13.80 -10.08
N ARG A 131 -18.84 -13.43 -10.73
CA ARG A 131 -18.61 -13.70 -12.16
C ARG A 131 -18.03 -15.11 -12.38
N ASP A 132 -17.49 -15.71 -11.33
CA ASP A 132 -16.88 -17.03 -11.35
C ASP A 132 -17.86 -18.17 -10.96
N GLU A 133 -19.04 -17.83 -10.42
CA GLU A 133 -20.21 -18.72 -10.25
C GLU A 133 -21.07 -18.77 -11.52
#